data_AF-A0A931H938-F1
#
_entry.id   AF-A0A931H938-F1
#
_cell.length_a   1.000
_cell.length_b   1.000
_cell.length_c   1.000
_cell.angle_alpha   90.00
_cell.angle_beta   90.00
_cell.angle_gamma   90.00
#
_symmetry.space_group_name_H-M   'P 1'
#
loop_
_entity.id
_entity.type
_entity.pdbx_description
1 polymer ?
#
loop_
_entity_poly.entity_id
_entity_poly.type
_entity_poly.pdbx_seq_one_letter_code
_entity_poly.pdbx_strand_id
1 'polypeptide(L)'
;MTAMDLLRALLHGAAVTQEGSAAFPADELRYVLEFGQIADADLERLRLSALLKSEAFVLAPFEGPGLEKFLILRFQGVEPTLPRRDMFSIGYELCDALGLVSAEPDLDTPFFADPLPGPPLRETESAQVLGPLCWVPTEPPTDRTWALTRTGVPTAWALSRGEGILVGQPDSGVATHDEIEPDMLRLDLAWNALNGTGDPTDPLRDGAANPGHGTGTASVLASRAGGIITGAAPAAELVPIRCLDDVKIFNAAPVAAAVAHAGRVGCHVISMSLGGVPSRALHRAIQQAIADDIIVVAAAGNCVGIVVWPARYNEVIAVAGTNSDDEPWKGSSRGAAVDISAPGELVWRAQRARIRSCLRRCARPRNILRDCTRCRHRRAVARRAWPRSSDRRGAPPRYKRPGSLSRRTQADGSQAGRLGCRVFGGGRCRRGRPHRPAACLDRARCPGIGSRSAANGRVPRR
;
A
#
# COMPACT_ATOMS: atom_id res chain seq x y z
N MET A 1 -4.07 -15.32 -38.19
CA MET A 1 -4.94 -14.90 -37.07
C MET A 1 -4.20 -13.76 -36.39
N THR A 2 -4.79 -12.56 -36.39
CA THR A 2 -4.22 -11.39 -35.69
C THR A 2 -4.38 -11.55 -34.18
N ALA A 3 -3.69 -10.73 -33.37
CA ALA A 3 -3.88 -10.77 -31.92
C ALA A 3 -5.31 -10.34 -31.55
N MET A 4 -5.91 -9.42 -32.31
CA MET A 4 -7.31 -9.05 -32.17
C MET A 4 -8.26 -10.20 -32.53
N ASP A 5 -7.96 -11.02 -33.54
CA ASP A 5 -8.77 -12.21 -33.85
C ASP A 5 -8.73 -13.23 -32.71
N LEU A 6 -7.58 -13.38 -32.05
CA LEU A 6 -7.44 -14.22 -30.86
C LEU A 6 -8.29 -13.68 -29.71
N LEU A 7 -8.24 -12.37 -29.44
CA LEU A 7 -9.06 -11.74 -28.40
C LEU A 7 -10.56 -11.90 -28.71
N ARG A 8 -10.99 -11.68 -29.95
CA ARG A 8 -12.39 -11.89 -30.35
C ARG A 8 -12.83 -13.35 -30.16
N ALA A 9 -11.95 -14.31 -30.48
CA ALA A 9 -12.23 -15.73 -30.27
C ALA A 9 -12.44 -16.07 -28.79
N LEU A 10 -11.65 -15.47 -27.88
CA LEU A 10 -11.85 -15.65 -26.44
C LEU A 10 -13.18 -15.08 -25.93
N LEU A 11 -13.69 -14.03 -26.57
CA LEU A 11 -14.96 -13.41 -26.21
C LEU A 11 -16.17 -14.19 -26.74
N HIS A 12 -15.98 -15.07 -27.72
CA HIS A 12 -17.02 -15.99 -28.20
C HIS A 12 -17.28 -17.12 -27.18
N GLY A 13 -17.90 -16.78 -26.06
CA GLY A 13 -18.21 -17.71 -24.96
C GLY A 13 -18.29 -17.05 -23.58
N ALA A 14 -17.82 -15.80 -23.44
CA ALA A 14 -17.88 -15.05 -22.20
C ALA A 14 -19.29 -14.51 -21.91
N ALA A 15 -19.74 -14.62 -20.66
CA ALA A 15 -21.02 -14.07 -20.21
C ALA A 15 -20.89 -12.57 -19.91
N VAL A 16 -21.93 -11.80 -20.24
CA VAL A 16 -22.00 -10.37 -19.92
C VAL A 16 -22.57 -10.22 -18.51
N THR A 17 -21.76 -9.77 -17.54
CA THR A 17 -22.28 -9.32 -16.23
C THR A 17 -22.01 -7.83 -16.05
N GLN A 18 -23.03 -6.98 -16.19
CA GLN A 18 -22.91 -5.53 -16.11
C GLN A 18 -22.66 -4.96 -14.69
N GLU A 19 -22.20 -5.76 -13.73
CA GLU A 19 -21.88 -5.22 -12.41
C GLU A 19 -20.53 -4.49 -12.44
N GLY A 20 -20.62 -3.16 -12.50
CA GLY A 20 -19.52 -2.20 -12.36
C GLY A 20 -18.97 -2.18 -10.93
N SER A 21 -18.42 -3.31 -10.48
CA SER A 21 -17.69 -3.36 -9.22
C SER A 21 -16.28 -2.79 -9.41
N ALA A 22 -15.88 -1.87 -8.53
CA ALA A 22 -14.50 -1.37 -8.38
C ALA A 22 -13.48 -2.46 -7.96
N ALA A 23 -13.91 -3.72 -7.92
CA ALA A 23 -13.09 -4.90 -7.67
C ALA A 23 -12.11 -5.21 -8.79
N PHE A 24 -10.96 -5.75 -8.41
CA PHE A 24 -9.96 -6.34 -9.29
C PHE A 24 -9.78 -7.84 -8.98
N PRO A 25 -10.72 -8.71 -9.40
CA PRO A 25 -10.59 -10.15 -9.18
C PRO A 25 -9.36 -10.72 -9.90
N ALA A 26 -8.72 -11.74 -9.33
CA ALA A 26 -7.43 -12.25 -9.80
C ALA A 26 -7.54 -13.09 -11.09
N ASP A 27 -8.73 -13.60 -11.40
CA ASP A 27 -9.04 -14.60 -12.43
C ASP A 27 -9.54 -14.00 -13.75
N GLU A 28 -9.37 -12.68 -13.96
CA GLU A 28 -9.80 -12.00 -15.18
C GLU A 28 -8.61 -11.46 -15.99
N LEU A 29 -8.64 -11.67 -17.30
CA LEU A 29 -7.76 -11.01 -18.26
C LEU A 29 -8.07 -9.51 -18.28
N ARG A 30 -7.02 -8.69 -18.10
CA ARG A 30 -7.15 -7.24 -18.02
C ARG A 30 -6.07 -6.51 -18.79
N TYR A 31 -6.42 -5.29 -19.18
CA TYR A 31 -5.49 -4.31 -19.72
C TYR A 31 -5.69 -2.97 -19.03
N VAL A 32 -4.58 -2.30 -18.71
CA VAL A 32 -4.58 -0.88 -18.35
C VAL A 32 -4.30 -0.07 -19.60
N LEU A 33 -5.29 0.71 -20.02
CA LEU A 33 -5.24 1.56 -21.20
C LEU A 33 -4.86 2.99 -20.79
N GLU A 34 -3.80 3.55 -21.34
CA GLU A 34 -3.39 4.94 -21.15
C GLU A 34 -3.74 5.78 -22.38
N PHE A 35 -4.54 6.82 -22.20
CA PHE A 35 -4.88 7.78 -23.24
C PHE A 35 -3.99 9.01 -23.17
N GLY A 36 -3.83 9.71 -24.31
CA GLY A 36 -3.05 10.94 -24.38
C GLY A 36 -3.70 12.12 -23.65
N GLN A 37 -5.01 12.02 -23.38
CA GLN A 37 -5.84 12.99 -22.66
C GLN A 37 -6.82 12.23 -21.76
N ILE A 38 -7.60 12.96 -20.95
CA ILE A 38 -8.68 12.40 -20.14
C ILE A 38 -9.63 11.61 -21.06
N ALA A 39 -9.90 10.36 -20.69
CA ALA A 39 -10.68 9.45 -21.51
C ALA A 39 -12.15 9.43 -21.05
N ASP A 40 -13.07 9.60 -22.00
CA ASP A 40 -14.49 9.38 -21.76
C ASP A 40 -14.77 7.87 -21.83
N ALA A 41 -15.06 7.26 -20.68
CA ALA A 41 -15.24 5.82 -20.58
C ALA A 41 -16.45 5.31 -21.40
N ASP A 42 -17.50 6.12 -21.58
CA ASP A 42 -18.68 5.71 -22.35
C ASP A 42 -18.38 5.76 -23.86
N LEU A 43 -17.67 6.80 -24.31
CA LEU A 43 -17.22 6.89 -25.70
C LEU A 43 -16.25 5.77 -26.05
N GLU A 44 -15.27 5.51 -25.20
CA GLU A 44 -14.26 4.47 -25.44
C GLU A 44 -14.85 3.06 -25.35
N ARG A 45 -15.88 2.86 -24.52
CA ARG A 45 -16.68 1.62 -24.51
C ARG A 45 -17.32 1.37 -25.86
N LEU A 46 -17.94 2.38 -26.49
CA LEU A 46 -18.54 2.22 -27.83
C LEU A 46 -17.50 1.86 -28.90
N ARG A 47 -16.32 2.50 -28.85
CA ARG A 47 -15.21 2.21 -29.78
C ARG A 47 -14.69 0.78 -29.60
N LEU A 48 -14.53 0.34 -28.34
CA LEU A 48 -14.12 -1.03 -28.01
C LEU A 48 -15.17 -2.07 -28.45
N SER A 49 -16.46 -1.82 -28.22
CA SER A 49 -17.53 -2.73 -28.68
C SER A 49 -17.50 -2.93 -30.20
N ALA A 50 -17.28 -1.85 -30.96
CA ALA A 50 -17.14 -1.91 -32.41
C ALA A 50 -15.87 -2.68 -32.84
N LEU A 51 -14.75 -2.45 -32.16
CA LEU A 51 -13.47 -3.11 -32.45
C LEU A 51 -13.52 -4.62 -32.16
N LEU A 52 -14.08 -4.99 -31.01
CA LEU A 52 -14.14 -6.36 -30.50
C LEU A 52 -15.35 -7.13 -31.05
N LYS A 53 -16.34 -6.45 -31.62
CA LYS A 53 -17.62 -7.03 -32.05
C LYS A 53 -18.30 -7.81 -30.92
N SER A 54 -18.17 -7.32 -29.70
CA SER A 54 -18.65 -7.95 -28.47
C SER A 54 -18.86 -6.88 -27.41
N GLU A 55 -19.79 -7.11 -26.49
CA GLU A 55 -19.98 -6.29 -25.27
C GLU A 55 -19.55 -7.02 -24.00
N ALA A 56 -18.90 -8.20 -24.15
CA ALA A 56 -18.45 -9.03 -23.04
C ALA A 56 -17.15 -8.48 -22.40
N PHE A 57 -17.17 -7.22 -21.98
CA PHE A 57 -16.09 -6.57 -21.27
C PHE A 57 -16.62 -5.45 -20.36
N VAL A 58 -15.84 -5.12 -19.34
CA VAL A 58 -16.04 -3.93 -18.52
C VAL A 58 -14.91 -2.95 -18.79
N LEU A 59 -15.28 -1.71 -19.06
CA LEU A 59 -14.36 -0.58 -19.11
C LEU A 59 -14.71 0.36 -17.97
N ALA A 60 -13.77 0.59 -17.08
CA ALA A 60 -13.95 1.46 -15.92
C ALA A 60 -12.77 2.44 -15.79
N PRO A 61 -13.01 3.70 -15.39
CA PRO A 61 -11.93 4.62 -15.08
C PRO A 61 -11.21 4.19 -13.78
N PHE A 62 -9.95 4.57 -13.64
CA PHE A 62 -9.31 4.57 -12.33
C PHE A 62 -9.93 5.65 -11.43
N GLU A 63 -10.20 5.30 -10.17
CA GLU A 63 -10.56 6.30 -9.17
C GLU A 63 -9.30 6.94 -8.60
N GLY A 64 -9.21 8.27 -8.68
CA GLY A 64 -8.15 9.05 -8.05
C GLY A 64 -7.64 10.19 -8.94
N PRO A 65 -7.19 11.30 -8.34
CA PRO A 65 -6.61 12.41 -9.10
C PRO A 65 -5.37 11.95 -9.88
N GLY A 66 -5.18 12.48 -11.09
CA GLY A 66 -4.05 12.16 -11.96
C GLY A 66 -4.14 10.83 -12.71
N LEU A 67 -5.17 10.01 -12.45
CA LEU A 67 -5.43 8.74 -13.13
C LEU A 67 -6.56 8.82 -14.19
N GLU A 68 -7.08 10.01 -14.48
CA GLU A 68 -8.28 10.22 -15.31
C GLU A 68 -8.09 9.86 -16.80
N LYS A 69 -6.82 9.70 -17.22
CA LYS A 69 -6.46 9.22 -18.56
C LYS A 69 -6.29 7.71 -18.64
N PHE A 70 -6.43 6.99 -17.52
CA PHE A 70 -6.29 5.53 -17.48
C PHE A 70 -7.66 4.87 -17.37
N LEU A 71 -7.93 3.94 -18.27
CA LEU A 71 -9.09 3.06 -18.20
C LEU A 71 -8.64 1.61 -17.99
N ILE A 72 -9.41 0.85 -17.23
CA ILE A 72 -9.18 -0.57 -16.99
C ILE A 72 -10.17 -1.35 -17.83
N LEU A 73 -9.64 -2.09 -18.81
CA LEU A 73 -10.39 -3.00 -19.64
C LEU A 73 -10.33 -4.40 -19.04
N ARG A 74 -11.47 -4.93 -18.62
CA ARG A 74 -11.61 -6.26 -17.99
C ARG A 74 -12.46 -7.16 -18.86
N PHE A 75 -12.00 -8.39 -19.06
CA PHE A 75 -12.76 -9.42 -19.77
C PHE A 75 -13.31 -10.43 -18.76
N GLN A 76 -14.56 -10.21 -18.34
CA GLN A 76 -15.21 -11.03 -17.33
C GLN A 76 -15.33 -12.48 -17.78
N GLY A 77 -14.93 -13.41 -16.91
CA GLY A 77 -14.96 -14.84 -17.19
C GLY A 77 -13.90 -15.33 -18.19
N VAL A 78 -12.96 -14.47 -18.59
CA VAL A 78 -11.81 -14.86 -19.41
C VAL A 78 -10.58 -14.91 -18.53
N GLU A 79 -10.09 -16.11 -18.23
CA GLU A 79 -8.86 -16.27 -17.45
C GLU A 79 -7.63 -15.79 -18.21
N PRO A 80 -6.63 -15.19 -17.54
CA PRO A 80 -5.39 -14.70 -18.14
C PRO A 80 -4.39 -15.84 -18.50
N THR A 81 -4.86 -16.86 -19.23
CA THR A 81 -4.06 -18.06 -19.58
C THR A 81 -3.29 -17.95 -20.90
N LEU A 82 -3.42 -16.82 -21.60
CA LEU A 82 -2.74 -16.59 -22.86
C LEU A 82 -1.20 -16.56 -22.71
N PRO A 83 -0.44 -17.01 -23.73
CA PRO A 83 0.99 -16.76 -23.76
C PRO A 83 1.28 -15.26 -23.67
N ARG A 84 2.26 -14.86 -22.84
CA ARG A 84 2.59 -13.43 -22.63
C ARG A 84 2.83 -12.67 -23.92
N ARG A 85 3.50 -13.29 -24.89
CA ARG A 85 3.73 -12.69 -26.22
C ARG A 85 2.42 -12.25 -26.86
N ASP A 86 1.39 -13.07 -26.75
CA ASP A 86 0.10 -12.82 -27.37
C ASP A 86 -0.67 -11.76 -26.57
N MET A 87 -0.55 -11.74 -25.24
CA MET A 87 -1.09 -10.65 -24.40
C MET A 87 -0.48 -9.29 -24.74
N PHE A 88 0.85 -9.20 -24.87
CA PHE A 88 1.50 -7.96 -25.31
C PHE A 88 1.13 -7.61 -26.76
N SER A 89 0.96 -8.60 -27.64
CA SER A 89 0.53 -8.36 -29.02
C SER A 89 -0.88 -7.77 -29.09
N ILE A 90 -1.80 -8.26 -28.25
CA ILE A 90 -3.13 -7.66 -28.07
C ILE A 90 -2.99 -6.22 -27.59
N GLY A 91 -2.14 -5.96 -26.59
CA GLY A 91 -1.85 -4.61 -26.10
C GLY A 91 -1.41 -3.66 -27.22
N TYR A 92 -0.48 -4.09 -28.08
CA TYR A 92 -0.03 -3.27 -29.21
C TYR A 92 -1.15 -2.99 -30.22
N GLU A 93 -1.94 -4.00 -30.59
CA GLU A 93 -3.06 -3.81 -31.52
C GLU A 93 -4.17 -2.92 -30.91
N LEU A 94 -4.40 -2.97 -29.59
CA LEU A 94 -5.28 -2.04 -28.88
C LEU A 94 -4.76 -0.60 -28.95
N CYS A 95 -3.44 -0.40 -28.81
CA CYS A 95 -2.84 0.94 -28.94
C CYS A 95 -3.08 1.53 -30.33
N ASP A 96 -2.79 0.76 -31.38
CA ASP A 96 -2.95 1.20 -32.76
C ASP A 96 -4.41 1.50 -33.09
N ALA A 97 -5.34 0.65 -32.66
CA ALA A 97 -6.76 0.79 -32.97
C ALA A 97 -7.45 1.94 -32.22
N LEU A 98 -7.06 2.20 -30.97
CA LEU A 98 -7.72 3.19 -30.13
C LEU A 98 -6.95 4.51 -30.02
N GLY A 99 -5.70 4.57 -30.51
CA GLY A 99 -4.83 5.74 -30.38
C GLY A 99 -4.30 5.91 -28.96
N LEU A 100 -4.00 4.79 -28.28
CA LEU A 100 -3.51 4.79 -26.90
C LEU A 100 -2.02 5.13 -26.85
N VAL A 101 -1.60 5.72 -25.74
CA VAL A 101 -0.17 5.88 -25.40
C VAL A 101 0.43 4.53 -24.99
N SER A 102 -0.36 3.69 -24.32
CA SER A 102 0.00 2.31 -23.99
C SER A 102 -1.23 1.47 -23.62
N ALA A 103 -1.13 0.16 -23.79
CA ALA A 103 -2.06 -0.82 -23.24
C ALA A 103 -1.24 -1.95 -22.59
N GLU A 104 -1.17 -1.95 -21.26
CA GLU A 104 -0.37 -2.90 -20.49
C GLU A 104 -1.24 -4.10 -20.10
N PRO A 105 -0.91 -5.35 -20.50
CA PRO A 105 -1.62 -6.53 -20.03
C PRO A 105 -1.30 -6.77 -18.56
N ASP A 106 -2.31 -7.19 -17.81
CA ASP A 106 -2.12 -7.76 -16.49
C ASP A 106 -1.59 -9.19 -16.61
N LEU A 107 -0.48 -9.51 -15.92
CA LEU A 107 0.18 -10.81 -16.04
C LEU A 107 -0.13 -11.65 -14.80
N ASP A 108 -1.04 -12.60 -14.88
CA ASP A 108 -1.10 -13.62 -13.83
C ASP A 108 0.04 -14.61 -14.01
N THR A 109 0.78 -14.95 -12.96
CA THR A 109 1.89 -15.89 -13.06
C THR A 109 1.92 -16.88 -11.90
N PRO A 110 1.58 -18.17 -12.13
CA PRO A 110 1.92 -19.25 -11.23
C PRO A 110 3.32 -19.78 -11.59
N PHE A 111 4.36 -18.95 -11.51
CA PHE A 111 5.72 -19.39 -11.89
C PHE A 111 6.38 -20.23 -10.78
N PHE A 112 5.84 -20.22 -9.57
CA PHE A 112 6.29 -21.05 -8.47
C PHE A 112 5.11 -21.86 -7.93
N ALA A 113 5.06 -23.14 -8.27
CA ALA A 113 4.34 -24.08 -7.42
C ALA A 113 5.10 -24.12 -6.09
N ASP A 114 4.44 -23.68 -5.03
CA ASP A 114 4.99 -23.75 -3.68
C ASP A 114 5.36 -25.22 -3.39
N PRO A 115 6.58 -25.51 -2.92
CA PRO A 115 6.85 -26.83 -2.36
C PRO A 115 5.86 -27.07 -1.23
N LEU A 116 5.37 -28.31 -1.12
CA LEU A 116 4.51 -28.79 -0.03
C LEU A 116 4.98 -28.21 1.31
N PRO A 117 4.06 -27.82 2.21
CA PRO A 117 4.39 -27.02 3.38
C PRO A 117 5.55 -27.64 4.14
N GLY A 118 6.67 -26.92 4.15
CA GLY A 118 7.81 -27.25 4.97
C GLY A 118 7.45 -27.27 6.47
N PRO A 119 8.39 -27.70 7.33
CA PRO A 119 8.20 -27.71 8.77
C PRO A 119 7.71 -26.32 9.28
N PRO A 120 7.08 -26.26 10.46
CA PRO A 120 6.41 -25.05 10.95
C PRO A 120 7.30 -23.81 10.80
N LEU A 121 6.73 -22.80 10.12
CA LEU A 121 7.37 -21.51 9.86
C LEU A 121 7.81 -20.89 11.20
N ARG A 122 9.10 -20.58 11.34
CA ARG A 122 9.64 -19.87 12.51
C ARG A 122 9.15 -18.40 12.50
N GLU A 123 9.13 -17.76 13.67
CA GLU A 123 8.50 -16.46 14.01
C GLU A 123 9.07 -15.21 13.27
N THR A 124 9.80 -15.38 12.17
CA THR A 124 10.50 -14.31 11.45
C THR A 124 10.15 -14.27 9.96
N GLU A 125 10.03 -13.05 9.40
CA GLU A 125 9.57 -12.83 8.02
C GLU A 125 10.48 -13.46 6.97
N SER A 126 11.78 -13.28 7.13
CA SER A 126 12.79 -13.74 6.17
C SER A 126 12.95 -15.27 6.19
N ALA A 127 12.37 -15.96 7.18
CA ALA A 127 12.31 -17.43 7.25
C ALA A 127 11.07 -18.00 6.56
N GLN A 128 10.09 -17.18 6.15
CA GLN A 128 8.95 -17.65 5.37
C GLN A 128 9.32 -17.77 3.90
N VAL A 129 9.91 -18.93 3.59
CA VAL A 129 10.00 -19.52 2.24
C VAL A 129 10.66 -18.61 1.22
N LEU A 130 11.98 -18.51 1.32
CA LEU A 130 12.77 -18.17 0.15
C LEU A 130 13.61 -19.40 -0.19
N GLY A 131 13.43 -19.93 -1.40
CA GLY A 131 14.05 -21.18 -1.86
C GLY A 131 15.59 -21.17 -1.81
N PRO A 132 16.28 -22.19 -2.34
CA PRO A 132 17.73 -22.38 -2.19
C PRO A 132 18.62 -21.21 -2.70
N LEU A 133 18.05 -20.24 -3.41
CA LEU A 133 18.70 -19.03 -3.91
C LEU A 133 18.74 -17.87 -2.89
N CYS A 134 18.05 -17.98 -1.76
CA CYS A 134 17.91 -16.93 -0.78
C CYS A 134 18.41 -17.41 0.57
N TRP A 135 19.70 -17.19 0.81
CA TRP A 135 20.32 -17.64 2.04
C TRP A 135 19.92 -16.74 3.21
N VAL A 136 19.28 -17.35 4.20
CA VAL A 136 19.01 -16.76 5.51
C VAL A 136 19.53 -17.76 6.55
N PRO A 137 20.28 -17.32 7.58
CA PRO A 137 20.66 -18.19 8.69
C PRO A 137 19.43 -18.87 9.32
N THR A 138 19.60 -20.09 9.84
CA THR A 138 18.48 -20.87 10.36
C THR A 138 17.92 -20.33 11.69
N GLU A 139 18.67 -19.54 12.44
CA GLU A 139 18.29 -19.09 13.78
C GLU A 139 18.20 -17.56 13.86
N PRO A 140 17.03 -17.00 14.22
CA PRO A 140 16.89 -15.57 14.42
C PRO A 140 17.62 -15.10 15.68
N PRO A 141 18.02 -13.81 15.75
CA PRO A 141 18.57 -13.23 16.97
C PRO A 141 17.62 -13.44 18.14
N THR A 142 18.16 -13.85 19.30
CA THR A 142 17.36 -14.10 20.52
C THR A 142 16.71 -12.82 21.06
N ASP A 143 17.36 -11.67 20.87
CA ASP A 143 16.76 -10.37 21.15
C ASP A 143 15.68 -10.04 20.11
N ARG A 144 14.42 -10.03 20.56
CA ARG A 144 13.27 -9.70 19.71
C ARG A 144 13.22 -8.24 19.28
N THR A 145 13.93 -7.37 19.99
CA THR A 145 13.96 -5.93 19.75
C THR A 145 15.17 -5.49 18.93
N TRP A 146 16.00 -6.43 18.46
CA TRP A 146 17.27 -6.13 17.80
C TRP A 146 17.11 -5.10 16.65
N ALA A 147 16.05 -5.24 15.85
CA ALA A 147 15.79 -4.35 14.71
C ALA A 147 15.48 -2.91 15.16
N LEU A 148 14.72 -2.75 16.24
CA LEU A 148 14.42 -1.44 16.83
C LEU A 148 15.67 -0.81 17.44
N THR A 149 16.47 -1.61 18.15
CA THR A 149 17.73 -1.16 18.75
C THR A 149 18.72 -0.71 17.69
N ARG A 150 18.89 -1.49 16.61
CA ARG A 150 19.79 -1.16 15.49
C ARG A 150 19.40 0.13 14.77
N THR A 151 18.11 0.39 14.63
CA THR A 151 17.60 1.61 13.98
C THR A 151 17.46 2.80 14.93
N GLY A 152 17.85 2.66 16.20
CA GLY A 152 17.77 3.74 17.19
C GLY A 152 16.33 4.16 17.56
N VAL A 153 15.33 3.36 17.22
CA VAL A 153 13.90 3.64 17.46
C VAL A 153 13.58 3.96 18.93
N PRO A 154 14.14 3.24 19.94
CA PRO A 154 13.91 3.59 21.35
C PRO A 154 14.33 5.02 21.71
N THR A 155 15.37 5.56 21.05
CA THR A 155 15.78 6.95 21.24
C THR A 155 14.78 7.90 20.56
N ALA A 156 14.29 7.56 19.37
CA ALA A 156 13.28 8.34 18.66
C ALA A 156 11.95 8.43 19.42
N TRP A 157 11.57 7.38 20.17
CA TRP A 157 10.38 7.38 21.02
C TRP A 157 10.38 8.41 22.14
N ALA A 158 11.55 8.94 22.53
CA ALA A 158 11.62 10.06 23.45
C ALA A 158 11.11 11.38 22.83
N LEU A 159 11.01 11.45 21.49
CA LEU A 159 10.52 12.59 20.73
C LEU A 159 9.08 12.37 20.24
N SER A 160 8.80 11.22 19.62
CA SER A 160 7.46 10.83 19.18
C SER A 160 7.39 9.32 18.94
N ARG A 161 6.19 8.75 19.08
CA ARG A 161 5.91 7.34 18.78
C ARG A 161 4.96 7.19 17.57
N GLY A 162 4.73 8.27 16.83
CA GLY A 162 3.85 8.30 15.65
C GLY A 162 2.45 8.84 15.91
N GLU A 163 2.21 9.54 17.03
CA GLU A 163 0.90 10.10 17.37
C GLU A 163 0.35 11.00 16.25
N GLY A 164 -0.88 10.74 15.81
CA GLY A 164 -1.54 11.51 14.75
C GLY A 164 -1.05 11.21 13.33
N ILE A 165 -0.10 10.29 13.17
CA ILE A 165 0.38 9.86 11.85
C ILE A 165 -0.47 8.70 11.34
N LEU A 166 -1.16 8.97 10.24
CA LEU A 166 -1.88 7.99 9.45
C LEU A 166 -0.97 7.37 8.37
N VAL A 167 -0.82 6.05 8.38
CA VAL A 167 0.01 5.30 7.44
C VAL A 167 -0.85 4.38 6.58
N GLY A 168 -0.85 4.61 5.26
CA GLY A 168 -1.48 3.74 4.28
C GLY A 168 -0.62 2.51 4.02
N GLN A 169 -1.24 1.33 4.07
CA GLN A 169 -0.54 0.06 3.90
C GLN A 169 -1.16 -0.78 2.78
N PRO A 170 -0.82 -0.51 1.49
CA PRO A 170 -1.08 -1.41 0.39
C PRO A 170 -0.32 -2.74 0.56
N ASP A 171 -1.03 -3.82 0.85
CA ASP A 171 -0.44 -5.15 1.12
C ASP A 171 -1.47 -6.28 0.89
N SER A 172 -1.24 -7.47 1.45
CA SER A 172 -2.14 -8.64 1.40
C SER A 172 -3.40 -8.50 2.26
N GLY A 173 -3.51 -7.40 3.01
CA GLY A 173 -4.52 -7.19 4.03
C GLY A 173 -4.03 -7.57 5.43
N VAL A 174 -4.90 -7.37 6.42
CA VAL A 174 -4.59 -7.61 7.83
C VAL A 174 -5.55 -8.65 8.38
N ALA A 175 -5.01 -9.75 8.90
CA ALA A 175 -5.77 -10.78 9.58
C ALA A 175 -5.91 -10.47 11.08
N THR A 176 -6.93 -11.02 11.71
CA THR A 176 -7.09 -10.93 13.17
C THR A 176 -5.90 -11.59 13.87
N HIS A 177 -5.20 -10.83 14.71
CA HIS A 177 -4.02 -11.31 15.44
C HIS A 177 -3.88 -10.56 16.78
N ASP A 178 -3.33 -11.21 17.81
CA ASP A 178 -3.21 -10.62 19.15
C ASP A 178 -2.27 -9.40 19.20
N GLU A 179 -1.32 -9.32 18.27
CA GLU A 179 -0.41 -8.17 18.09
C GLU A 179 -1.02 -7.04 17.23
N ILE A 180 -2.19 -7.27 16.63
CA ILE A 180 -2.89 -6.26 15.82
C ILE A 180 -4.15 -5.85 16.58
N GLU A 181 -4.01 -4.81 17.38
CA GLU A 181 -5.11 -4.26 18.16
C GLU A 181 -6.08 -3.49 17.23
N PRO A 182 -7.41 -3.61 17.40
CA PRO A 182 -8.36 -2.94 16.50
C PRO A 182 -8.23 -1.42 16.43
N ASP A 183 -7.77 -0.77 17.51
CA ASP A 183 -7.56 0.68 17.60
C ASP A 183 -6.25 1.15 16.93
N MET A 184 -5.36 0.23 16.56
CA MET A 184 -4.24 0.49 15.66
C MET A 184 -4.71 0.70 14.22
N LEU A 185 -5.90 0.19 13.86
CA LEU A 185 -6.41 0.19 12.50
C LEU A 185 -7.54 1.21 12.32
N ARG A 186 -7.44 2.01 11.26
CA ARG A 186 -8.51 2.88 10.77
C ARG A 186 -9.36 2.14 9.77
N LEU A 187 -10.14 1.18 10.29
CA LEU A 187 -11.05 0.35 9.49
C LEU A 187 -12.17 1.16 8.81
N ASP A 188 -12.47 2.36 9.33
CA ASP A 188 -13.37 3.33 8.68
C ASP A 188 -12.82 3.89 7.37
N LEU A 189 -11.51 3.82 7.18
CA LEU A 189 -10.80 4.27 5.97
C LEU A 189 -10.21 3.09 5.17
N ALA A 190 -10.42 1.85 5.61
CA ALA A 190 -9.83 0.68 4.98
C ALA A 190 -10.49 0.34 3.64
N TRP A 191 -9.75 -0.37 2.78
CA TRP A 191 -10.26 -0.80 1.49
C TRP A 191 -9.65 -2.12 1.03
N ASN A 192 -10.38 -2.82 0.18
CA ASN A 192 -9.97 -4.03 -0.48
C ASN A 192 -10.16 -3.86 -1.98
N ALA A 193 -9.07 -3.54 -2.66
CA ALA A 193 -9.03 -3.32 -4.10
C ALA A 193 -9.40 -4.59 -4.88
N LEU A 194 -9.17 -5.78 -4.31
CA LEU A 194 -9.43 -7.05 -5.01
C LEU A 194 -10.93 -7.33 -5.18
N ASN A 195 -11.77 -6.87 -4.24
CA ASN A 195 -13.22 -7.10 -4.28
C ASN A 195 -14.06 -5.82 -4.17
N GLY A 196 -13.43 -4.64 -4.09
CA GLY A 196 -14.09 -3.34 -4.04
C GLY A 196 -14.76 -3.02 -2.69
N THR A 197 -14.52 -3.80 -1.64
CA THR A 197 -15.19 -3.63 -0.33
C THR A 197 -14.34 -2.83 0.66
N GLY A 198 -14.95 -2.37 1.75
CA GLY A 198 -14.23 -1.80 2.90
C GLY A 198 -13.62 -2.85 3.84
N ASP A 199 -13.63 -4.13 3.49
CA ASP A 199 -13.08 -5.21 4.32
C ASP A 199 -11.65 -5.58 3.89
N PRO A 200 -10.61 -5.07 4.58
CA PRO A 200 -9.21 -5.30 4.24
C PRO A 200 -8.70 -6.68 4.72
N THR A 201 -9.58 -7.55 5.22
CA THR A 201 -9.16 -8.80 5.85
C THR A 201 -8.42 -9.70 4.87
N ASP A 202 -7.24 -10.16 5.28
CA ASP A 202 -6.54 -11.25 4.62
C ASP A 202 -7.21 -12.57 5.01
N PRO A 203 -7.78 -13.33 4.04
CA PRO A 203 -8.48 -14.57 4.31
C PRO A 203 -7.55 -15.74 4.67
N LEU A 204 -6.22 -15.53 4.63
CA LEU A 204 -5.20 -16.53 4.88
C LEU A 204 -5.40 -17.77 4.01
N ARG A 205 -5.73 -17.56 2.72
CA ARG A 205 -6.02 -18.64 1.76
C ARG A 205 -4.84 -19.61 1.67
N ASP A 206 -5.13 -20.89 1.82
CA ASP A 206 -4.15 -21.95 1.56
C ASP A 206 -3.76 -21.92 0.07
N GLY A 207 -2.46 -21.89 -0.24
CA GLY A 207 -1.94 -21.78 -1.61
C GLY A 207 -1.65 -20.36 -2.10
N ALA A 208 -2.01 -19.31 -1.34
CA ALA A 208 -1.44 -17.99 -1.57
C ALA A 208 0.07 -18.01 -1.27
N ALA A 209 0.87 -17.27 -2.04
CA ALA A 209 2.32 -17.26 -1.86
C ALA A 209 2.75 -16.59 -0.54
N ASN A 210 1.99 -15.58 -0.08
CA ASN A 210 2.35 -14.78 1.09
C ASN A 210 1.16 -14.47 2.03
N PRO A 211 0.41 -15.47 2.52
CA PRO A 211 -0.74 -15.24 3.40
C PRO A 211 -0.32 -14.65 4.76
N GLY A 212 -0.99 -13.58 5.17
CA GLY A 212 -0.70 -12.86 6.41
C GLY A 212 0.56 -12.00 6.34
N HIS A 213 1.04 -11.67 5.14
CA HIS A 213 2.18 -10.78 4.95
C HIS A 213 1.87 -9.37 5.48
N GLY A 214 0.73 -8.79 5.10
CA GLY A 214 0.31 -7.47 5.58
C GLY A 214 0.10 -7.40 7.10
N THR A 215 -0.31 -8.51 7.72
CA THR A 215 -0.37 -8.62 9.21
C THR A 215 1.02 -8.53 9.83
N GLY A 216 1.99 -9.16 9.17
CA GLY A 216 3.39 -9.13 9.56
C GLY A 216 4.00 -7.75 9.50
N THR A 217 3.90 -7.11 8.33
CA THR A 217 4.45 -5.78 8.09
C THR A 217 3.74 -4.72 8.95
N ALA A 218 2.43 -4.86 9.16
CA ALA A 218 1.67 -4.02 10.10
C ALA A 218 2.24 -4.09 11.52
N SER A 219 2.56 -5.30 12.01
CA SER A 219 3.08 -5.49 13.36
C SER A 219 4.46 -4.86 13.57
N VAL A 220 5.35 -4.97 12.58
CA VAL A 220 6.68 -4.32 12.61
C VAL A 220 6.55 -2.81 12.58
N LEU A 221 5.50 -2.30 11.94
CA LEU A 221 5.26 -0.86 11.81
C LEU A 221 4.65 -0.27 13.09
N ALA A 222 3.53 -0.80 13.57
CA ALA A 222 2.73 -0.11 14.62
C ALA A 222 2.14 -1.02 15.71
N SER A 223 2.61 -2.27 15.86
CA SER A 223 2.19 -3.11 17.01
C SER A 223 2.40 -2.36 18.33
N ARG A 224 1.39 -2.38 19.19
CA ARG A 224 1.37 -1.63 20.45
C ARG A 224 2.38 -2.22 21.43
N ALA A 225 2.94 -1.36 22.28
CA ALA A 225 3.88 -1.80 23.30
C ALA A 225 3.16 -2.63 24.39
N GLY A 226 3.61 -3.86 24.62
CA GLY A 226 3.03 -4.78 25.62
C GLY A 226 2.73 -6.18 25.08
N GLY A 227 2.75 -6.36 23.75
CA GLY A 227 2.74 -7.66 23.08
C GLY A 227 4.13 -8.31 23.00
N ILE A 228 4.25 -9.38 22.22
CA ILE A 228 5.53 -10.03 21.89
C ILE A 228 6.33 -9.15 20.91
N ILE A 229 5.65 -8.43 20.03
CA ILE A 229 6.23 -7.55 19.01
C ILE A 229 5.87 -6.12 19.34
N THR A 230 6.82 -5.21 19.22
CA THR A 230 6.57 -3.76 19.29
C THR A 230 6.93 -3.16 17.95
N GLY A 231 6.01 -2.38 17.38
CA GLY A 231 6.22 -1.71 16.11
C GLY A 231 7.13 -0.49 16.24
N ALA A 232 7.74 -0.04 15.14
CA ALA A 232 8.62 1.13 15.12
C ALA A 232 7.90 2.44 15.49
N ALA A 233 6.63 2.59 15.11
CA ALA A 233 5.76 3.72 15.42
C ALA A 233 4.48 3.22 16.12
N PRO A 234 4.57 2.79 17.39
CA PRO A 234 3.47 2.09 18.07
C PRO A 234 2.28 3.00 18.42
N ALA A 235 2.36 4.31 18.20
CA ALA A 235 1.24 5.23 18.35
C ALA A 235 0.64 5.69 17.01
N ALA A 236 1.21 5.28 15.87
CA ALA A 236 0.66 5.54 14.54
C ALA A 236 -0.61 4.73 14.30
N GLU A 237 -1.46 5.25 13.42
CA GLU A 237 -2.67 4.59 12.95
C GLU A 237 -2.46 4.05 11.54
N LEU A 238 -2.90 2.82 11.27
CA LEU A 238 -2.78 2.18 9.96
C LEU A 238 -4.10 2.20 9.21
N VAL A 239 -4.04 2.56 7.92
CA VAL A 239 -5.11 2.30 6.96
C VAL A 239 -4.73 1.04 6.17
N PRO A 240 -5.27 -0.14 6.53
CA PRO A 240 -4.98 -1.36 5.80
C PRO A 240 -5.69 -1.34 4.44
N ILE A 241 -4.92 -1.53 3.37
CA ILE A 241 -5.45 -1.54 2.00
C ILE A 241 -5.03 -2.85 1.33
N ARG A 242 -5.97 -3.79 1.24
CA ARG A 242 -5.71 -5.08 0.59
C ARG A 242 -5.72 -4.91 -0.92
N CYS A 243 -4.60 -5.19 -1.57
CA CYS A 243 -4.44 -4.99 -3.02
C CYS A 243 -3.80 -6.16 -3.77
N LEU A 244 -3.36 -7.20 -3.06
CA LEU A 244 -2.73 -8.36 -3.67
C LEU A 244 -2.89 -9.60 -2.79
N ASP A 245 -2.68 -10.78 -3.37
CA ASP A 245 -2.55 -12.05 -2.62
C ASP A 245 -1.08 -12.54 -2.60
N ASP A 246 -0.22 -11.99 -3.47
CA ASP A 246 1.23 -12.21 -3.55
C ASP A 246 1.92 -10.84 -3.67
N VAL A 247 2.96 -10.61 -2.86
CA VAL A 247 3.71 -9.34 -2.83
C VAL A 247 4.47 -9.06 -4.14
N LYS A 248 4.55 -10.05 -5.04
CA LYS A 248 5.06 -9.90 -6.39
C LYS A 248 4.03 -9.19 -7.27
N ILE A 249 4.35 -7.95 -7.65
CA ILE A 249 3.47 -7.12 -8.47
C ILE A 249 3.60 -7.54 -9.93
N PHE A 250 2.71 -8.44 -10.34
CA PHE A 250 2.45 -8.66 -11.76
C PHE A 250 1.17 -7.98 -12.22
N ASN A 251 0.24 -7.76 -11.28
CA ASN A 251 -0.91 -6.89 -11.45
C ASN A 251 -0.72 -5.56 -10.71
N ALA A 252 -0.37 -4.53 -11.46
CA ALA A 252 -0.14 -3.20 -10.88
C ALA A 252 -1.42 -2.37 -10.69
N ALA A 253 -2.55 -2.76 -11.30
CA ALA A 253 -3.78 -1.97 -11.24
C ALA A 253 -4.39 -1.87 -9.82
N PRO A 254 -4.57 -2.97 -9.07
CA PRO A 254 -5.01 -2.90 -7.67
C PRO A 254 -4.05 -2.09 -6.79
N VAL A 255 -2.75 -2.20 -7.04
CA VAL A 255 -1.73 -1.47 -6.27
C VAL A 255 -1.79 0.03 -6.57
N ALA A 256 -1.94 0.40 -7.84
CA ALA A 256 -2.13 1.80 -8.24
C ALA A 256 -3.40 2.40 -7.61
N ALA A 257 -4.51 1.65 -7.64
CA ALA A 257 -5.75 2.06 -7.00
C ALA A 257 -5.60 2.15 -5.46
N ALA A 258 -4.83 1.26 -4.85
CA ALA A 258 -4.55 1.30 -3.41
C ALA A 258 -3.72 2.53 -3.02
N VAL A 259 -2.71 2.90 -3.80
CA VAL A 259 -1.92 4.13 -3.61
C VAL A 259 -2.82 5.36 -3.77
N ALA A 260 -3.66 5.41 -4.81
CA ALA A 260 -4.61 6.50 -5.01
C ALA A 260 -5.62 6.61 -3.86
N HIS A 261 -6.11 5.46 -3.36
CA HIS A 261 -6.99 5.42 -2.19
C HIS A 261 -6.31 5.96 -0.93
N ALA A 262 -5.07 5.55 -0.66
CA ALA A 262 -4.29 6.05 0.48
C ALA A 262 -4.14 7.59 0.42
N GLY A 263 -3.89 8.15 -0.77
CA GLY A 263 -3.85 9.60 -0.96
C GLY A 263 -5.20 10.26 -0.71
N ARG A 264 -6.28 9.69 -1.26
CA ARG A 264 -7.64 10.22 -1.11
C ARG A 264 -8.12 10.25 0.35
N VAL A 265 -7.70 9.30 1.18
CA VAL A 265 -8.07 9.26 2.61
C VAL A 265 -7.10 10.03 3.52
N GLY A 266 -6.12 10.74 2.94
CA GLY A 266 -5.22 11.63 3.67
C GLY A 266 -4.15 10.89 4.49
N CYS A 267 -3.63 9.78 3.98
CA CYS A 267 -2.45 9.14 4.58
C CYS A 267 -1.24 10.08 4.48
N HIS A 268 -0.38 10.10 5.49
CA HIS A 268 0.85 10.90 5.49
C HIS A 268 2.05 10.11 4.95
N VAL A 269 1.99 8.79 5.11
CA VAL A 269 3.02 7.85 4.65
C VAL A 269 2.33 6.67 3.98
N ILE A 270 2.88 6.20 2.87
CA ILE A 270 2.51 4.94 2.21
C ILE A 270 3.68 3.98 2.33
N SER A 271 3.45 2.82 2.94
CA SER A 271 4.45 1.77 3.12
C SER A 271 4.09 0.54 2.28
N MET A 272 4.96 0.20 1.32
CA MET A 272 4.74 -0.86 0.35
C MET A 272 5.81 -1.95 0.44
N SER A 273 5.50 -3.03 1.15
CA SER A 273 6.36 -4.22 1.22
C SER A 273 6.07 -5.19 0.06
N LEU A 274 6.15 -4.66 -1.17
CA LEU A 274 5.78 -5.34 -2.41
C LEU A 274 6.71 -4.89 -3.55
N GLY A 275 6.82 -5.71 -4.59
CA GLY A 275 7.73 -5.41 -5.68
C GLY A 275 7.48 -6.20 -6.96
N GLY A 276 7.78 -5.62 -8.12
CA GLY A 276 7.57 -6.25 -9.42
C GLY A 276 8.12 -5.45 -10.58
N VAL A 277 7.40 -5.48 -11.70
CA VAL A 277 7.77 -4.85 -12.98
C VAL A 277 7.29 -3.39 -13.05
N PRO A 278 7.88 -2.53 -13.90
CA PRO A 278 7.39 -1.16 -14.06
C PRO A 278 5.96 -1.15 -14.59
N SER A 279 5.17 -0.18 -14.13
CA SER A 279 3.81 0.10 -14.60
C SER A 279 3.50 1.58 -14.54
N ARG A 280 2.96 2.12 -15.63
CA ARG A 280 2.68 3.56 -15.74
C ARG A 280 1.58 4.04 -14.81
N ALA A 281 0.52 3.25 -14.64
CA ALA A 281 -0.58 3.62 -13.74
C ALA A 281 -0.10 3.70 -12.29
N LEU A 282 0.70 2.72 -11.84
CA LEU A 282 1.30 2.75 -10.51
C LEU A 282 2.26 3.94 -10.34
N HIS A 283 3.11 4.21 -11.35
CA HIS A 283 4.01 5.37 -11.29
C HIS A 283 3.23 6.69 -11.18
N ARG A 284 2.13 6.84 -11.92
CA ARG A 284 1.29 8.04 -11.86
C ARG A 284 0.57 8.19 -10.53
N ALA A 285 0.03 7.10 -9.98
CA ALA A 285 -0.58 7.13 -8.64
C ALA A 285 0.44 7.58 -7.58
N ILE A 286 1.69 7.10 -7.68
CA ILE A 286 2.79 7.51 -6.79
C ILE A 286 3.14 8.98 -6.99
N GLN A 287 3.28 9.44 -8.24
CA GLN A 287 3.58 10.85 -8.52
C GLN A 287 2.50 11.78 -7.96
N GLN A 288 1.23 11.37 -8.03
CA GLN A 288 0.16 12.13 -7.41
C GLN A 288 0.26 12.12 -5.89
N ALA A 289 0.47 10.96 -5.26
CA ALA A 289 0.64 10.88 -3.81
C ALA A 289 1.79 11.79 -3.32
N ILE A 290 2.91 11.82 -4.05
CA ILE A 290 4.04 12.72 -3.76
C ILE A 290 3.66 14.19 -3.95
N ALA A 291 2.87 14.51 -4.97
CA ALA A 291 2.36 15.87 -5.18
C ALA A 291 1.38 16.33 -4.10
N ASP A 292 0.74 15.38 -3.40
CA ASP A 292 -0.13 15.61 -2.24
C ASP A 292 0.65 15.55 -0.91
N ASP A 293 1.98 15.72 -0.95
CA ASP A 293 2.90 15.73 0.21
C ASP A 293 2.95 14.41 1.02
N ILE A 294 2.67 13.27 0.37
CA ILE A 294 2.69 11.95 1.00
C ILE A 294 4.04 11.27 0.78
N ILE A 295 4.66 10.79 1.87
CA ILE A 295 5.92 10.04 1.78
C ILE A 295 5.64 8.62 1.29
N VAL A 296 6.32 8.18 0.25
CA VAL A 296 6.16 6.82 -0.31
C VAL A 296 7.44 6.01 -0.10
N VAL A 297 7.31 4.85 0.56
CA VAL A 297 8.41 3.94 0.89
C VAL A 297 8.12 2.56 0.32
N ALA A 298 9.10 1.93 -0.32
CA ALA A 298 8.94 0.59 -0.88
C ALA A 298 10.17 -0.32 -0.72
N ALA A 299 9.92 -1.62 -0.63
CA ALA A 299 10.97 -2.62 -0.54
C ALA A 299 11.78 -2.70 -1.85
N ALA A 300 13.12 -2.68 -1.75
CA ALA A 300 14.01 -2.81 -2.91
C ALA A 300 13.91 -4.17 -3.61
N GLY A 301 13.38 -5.19 -2.93
CA GLY A 301 13.11 -6.54 -3.45
C GLY A 301 14.05 -7.60 -2.88
N ASN A 302 13.62 -8.87 -2.92
CA ASN A 302 14.35 -10.00 -2.35
C ASN A 302 14.78 -10.99 -3.44
N CYS A 303 16.07 -11.32 -3.46
CA CYS A 303 16.70 -12.33 -4.32
C CYS A 303 16.54 -12.14 -5.83
N VAL A 304 16.18 -10.94 -6.26
CA VAL A 304 16.19 -10.53 -7.66
C VAL A 304 17.55 -9.91 -8.04
N GLY A 305 18.27 -9.37 -7.04
CA GLY A 305 19.61 -8.79 -7.19
C GLY A 305 19.63 -7.37 -7.74
N ILE A 306 18.51 -6.89 -8.27
CA ILE A 306 18.30 -5.52 -8.74
C ILE A 306 17.12 -4.88 -8.00
N VAL A 307 17.16 -3.57 -7.82
CA VAL A 307 16.02 -2.82 -7.27
C VAL A 307 14.79 -2.99 -8.19
N VAL A 308 13.67 -3.40 -7.62
CA VAL A 308 12.39 -3.63 -8.34
C VAL A 308 11.45 -2.43 -8.20
N TRP A 309 10.35 -2.42 -8.94
CA TRP A 309 9.33 -1.37 -8.84
C TRP A 309 8.29 -1.73 -7.78
N PRO A 310 7.72 -0.77 -7.03
CA PRO A 310 7.83 0.68 -7.21
C PRO A 310 9.08 1.32 -6.60
N ALA A 311 9.88 0.62 -5.79
CA ALA A 311 11.08 1.18 -5.16
C ALA A 311 12.05 1.84 -6.15
N ARG A 312 12.12 1.35 -7.38
CA ARG A 312 13.00 1.90 -8.43
C ARG A 312 12.51 3.23 -9.05
N TYR A 313 11.31 3.70 -8.75
CA TYR A 313 10.89 5.04 -9.17
C TYR A 313 11.64 6.10 -8.37
N ASN A 314 12.14 7.14 -9.03
CA ASN A 314 12.99 8.16 -8.39
C ASN A 314 12.29 8.91 -7.25
N GLU A 315 10.97 8.95 -7.26
CA GLU A 315 10.14 9.62 -6.26
C GLU A 315 9.86 8.74 -5.02
N VAL A 316 10.25 7.46 -5.04
CA VAL A 316 9.99 6.50 -3.96
C VAL A 316 11.25 6.24 -3.16
N ILE A 317 11.13 6.21 -1.83
CA ILE A 317 12.24 5.82 -0.95
C ILE A 317 12.41 4.29 -1.03
N ALA A 318 13.47 3.85 -1.68
CA ALA A 318 13.84 2.46 -1.83
C ALA A 318 14.62 1.94 -0.62
N VAL A 319 14.10 0.88 0.03
CA VAL A 319 14.69 0.32 1.24
C VAL A 319 15.28 -1.07 0.98
N ALA A 320 16.60 -1.19 1.16
CA ALA A 320 17.31 -2.47 1.15
C ALA A 320 17.39 -3.10 2.55
N GLY A 321 17.58 -4.43 2.62
CA GLY A 321 17.64 -5.19 3.87
C GLY A 321 19.05 -5.35 4.44
N THR A 322 19.19 -5.19 5.76
CA THR A 322 20.36 -5.57 6.57
C THR A 322 20.04 -6.72 7.52
N ASN A 323 21.08 -7.31 8.10
CA ASN A 323 20.97 -8.34 9.12
C ASN A 323 21.28 -7.81 10.53
N SER A 324 21.26 -8.71 11.52
CA SER A 324 21.53 -8.36 12.92
C SER A 324 22.93 -7.87 13.20
N ASP A 325 23.88 -8.20 12.33
CA ASP A 325 25.27 -7.74 12.39
C ASP A 325 25.45 -6.37 11.74
N ASP A 326 24.35 -5.76 11.25
CA ASP A 326 24.33 -4.50 10.50
C ASP A 326 25.03 -4.61 9.13
N GLU A 327 25.14 -5.83 8.60
CA GLU A 327 25.70 -6.11 7.28
C GLU A 327 24.59 -6.23 6.23
N PRO A 328 24.89 -5.94 4.93
CA PRO A 328 23.93 -6.12 3.86
C PRO A 328 23.43 -7.56 3.78
N TRP A 329 22.11 -7.75 3.91
CA TRP A 329 21.51 -9.08 3.80
C TRP A 329 21.80 -9.66 2.40
N LYS A 330 22.25 -10.92 2.36
CA LYS A 330 22.56 -11.61 1.08
C LYS A 330 21.34 -11.72 0.16
N GLY A 331 20.15 -11.85 0.74
CA GLY A 331 18.89 -11.89 -0.01
C GLY A 331 18.37 -10.51 -0.45
N SER A 332 18.95 -9.40 0.02
CA SER A 332 18.50 -8.07 -0.39
C SER A 332 18.91 -7.75 -1.81
N SER A 333 17.99 -7.14 -2.57
CA SER A 333 18.34 -6.45 -3.81
C SER A 333 19.18 -5.20 -3.52
N ARG A 334 19.98 -4.79 -4.50
CA ARG A 334 20.98 -3.73 -4.37
C ARG A 334 21.08 -2.93 -5.67
N GLY A 335 21.65 -1.74 -5.60
CA GLY A 335 21.92 -0.91 -6.76
C GLY A 335 21.88 0.58 -6.44
N ALA A 336 22.16 1.41 -7.44
CA ALA A 336 22.20 2.86 -7.29
C ALA A 336 20.82 3.50 -7.00
N ALA A 337 19.74 2.75 -7.18
CA ALA A 337 18.38 3.17 -6.87
C ALA A 337 17.96 2.85 -5.42
N VAL A 338 18.87 2.34 -4.57
CA VAL A 338 18.61 2.19 -3.13
C VAL A 338 18.93 3.51 -2.44
N ASP A 339 17.98 4.05 -1.67
CA ASP A 339 18.18 5.27 -0.91
C ASP A 339 18.73 4.98 0.48
N ILE A 340 18.14 4.00 1.17
CA ILE A 340 18.48 3.62 2.54
C ILE A 340 18.44 2.11 2.73
N SER A 341 19.04 1.65 3.82
CA SER A 341 18.96 0.25 4.26
C SER A 341 18.41 0.18 5.68
N ALA A 342 17.63 -0.87 5.95
CA ALA A 342 17.03 -1.13 7.26
C ALA A 342 17.04 -2.64 7.58
N PRO A 343 16.89 -3.04 8.86
CA PRO A 343 16.71 -4.44 9.25
C PRO A 343 15.66 -5.16 8.42
N GLY A 344 16.07 -6.24 7.73
CA GLY A 344 15.19 -7.04 6.85
C GLY A 344 15.46 -8.54 6.90
N GLU A 345 16.60 -8.98 7.45
CA GLU A 345 16.89 -10.39 7.71
C GLU A 345 16.52 -10.79 9.14
N LEU A 346 15.64 -11.77 9.30
CA LEU A 346 15.20 -12.35 10.57
C LEU A 346 14.60 -11.34 11.57
N VAL A 347 13.83 -10.38 11.04
CA VAL A 347 13.02 -9.48 11.86
C VAL A 347 11.84 -10.24 12.47
N TRP A 348 11.64 -10.06 13.78
CA TRP A 348 10.53 -10.63 14.52
C TRP A 348 9.24 -9.89 14.19
N ARG A 349 8.17 -10.64 13.91
CA ARG A 349 6.87 -10.08 13.51
C ARG A 349 5.70 -10.96 13.91
N ALA A 350 4.49 -10.40 13.84
CA ALA A 350 3.26 -11.17 13.90
C ALA A 350 3.25 -12.20 12.76
N GLN A 351 2.89 -13.43 13.10
CA GLN A 351 2.79 -14.54 12.17
C GLN A 351 1.35 -15.01 12.09
N ARG A 352 1.00 -15.71 11.01
CA ARG A 352 -0.30 -16.38 10.86
C ARG A 352 -0.65 -17.17 12.13
N ALA A 353 -1.60 -16.68 12.91
CA ALA A 353 -2.30 -17.54 13.85
C ALA A 353 -3.40 -18.22 13.05
N ARG A 354 -3.21 -19.49 12.65
CA ARG A 354 -4.41 -20.32 12.52
C ARG A 354 -5.05 -20.26 13.89
N ILE A 355 -6.16 -19.55 14.03
CA ILE A 355 -7.07 -19.77 15.16
C ILE A 355 -7.45 -21.25 15.02
N ARG A 356 -6.69 -22.13 15.69
CA ARG A 356 -7.23 -23.42 16.08
C ARG A 356 -8.47 -23.04 16.83
N SER A 357 -9.61 -23.43 16.28
CA SER A 357 -10.95 -23.24 16.78
C SER A 357 -11.09 -23.71 18.24
N CYS A 358 -10.51 -22.98 19.18
CA CYS A 358 -10.77 -23.16 20.61
C CYS A 358 -12.20 -22.67 20.89
N LEU A 359 -12.70 -21.72 20.10
CA LEU A 359 -14.06 -21.17 20.23
C LEU A 359 -15.18 -22.09 19.70
N ARG A 360 -14.90 -23.15 18.94
CA ARG A 360 -15.95 -24.12 18.53
C ARG A 360 -16.18 -25.27 19.53
N ARG A 361 -15.40 -25.38 20.61
CA ARG A 361 -15.68 -26.34 21.71
C ARG A 361 -16.44 -25.74 22.90
N CYS A 362 -16.59 -24.42 22.98
CA CYS A 362 -17.34 -23.79 24.06
C CYS A 362 -18.81 -23.52 23.73
N ALA A 363 -19.25 -23.78 22.51
CA ALA A 363 -20.65 -23.65 22.10
C ALA A 363 -21.34 -25.04 22.04
N ARG A 364 -21.47 -25.70 23.19
CA ARG A 364 -22.58 -26.63 23.45
C ARG A 364 -23.11 -26.37 24.86
N PRO A 365 -24.42 -26.16 25.04
CA PRO A 365 -24.99 -25.99 26.37
C PRO A 365 -25.13 -27.36 27.04
N ARG A 366 -24.87 -27.37 28.35
CA ARG A 366 -25.14 -28.40 29.36
C ARG A 366 -24.03 -29.41 29.66
N ASN A 367 -23.60 -29.34 30.92
CA ASN A 367 -22.97 -30.36 31.75
C ASN A 367 -21.67 -30.96 31.23
N ILE A 368 -20.54 -30.48 31.76
CA ILE A 368 -19.65 -31.27 32.62
C ILE A 368 -18.65 -30.29 33.26
N LEU A 369 -18.69 -30.22 34.59
CA LEU A 369 -17.64 -29.64 35.42
C LEU A 369 -16.43 -30.57 35.40
N ARG A 370 -15.25 -29.95 35.36
CA ARG A 370 -13.89 -30.41 35.71
C ARG A 370 -12.93 -30.44 34.51
N ASP A 371 -11.77 -29.85 34.79
CA ASP A 371 -10.54 -29.82 34.00
C ASP A 371 -10.41 -28.80 32.86
N CYS A 372 -10.22 -27.54 33.28
CA CYS A 372 -9.39 -26.59 32.53
C CYS A 372 -8.71 -25.60 33.50
N THR A 373 -7.53 -25.98 34.00
CA THR A 373 -6.68 -25.15 34.89
C THR A 373 -5.88 -24.07 34.16
N ARG A 374 -5.96 -23.96 32.82
CA ARG A 374 -5.15 -23.02 32.03
C ARG A 374 -5.80 -21.66 31.72
N CYS A 375 -7.01 -21.40 32.21
CA CYS A 375 -7.75 -20.16 31.93
C CYS A 375 -7.81 -19.16 33.12
N ARG A 376 -7.00 -19.35 34.17
CA ARG A 376 -6.93 -18.43 35.31
C ARG A 376 -5.61 -17.67 35.32
N HIS A 377 -5.44 -16.65 34.47
CA HIS A 377 -4.41 -15.62 34.67
C HIS A 377 -4.79 -14.21 34.17
N ARG A 378 -6.08 -13.91 33.91
CA ARG A 378 -6.54 -12.54 33.60
C ARG A 378 -7.80 -12.11 34.37
N ARG A 379 -7.87 -12.42 35.68
CA ARG A 379 -8.79 -11.73 36.62
C ARG A 379 -8.17 -11.69 38.02
N ALA A 380 -7.10 -10.93 38.20
CA ALA A 380 -6.56 -10.64 39.53
C ALA A 380 -5.85 -9.28 39.61
N VAL A 381 -6.38 -8.24 38.97
CA VAL A 381 -6.07 -6.84 39.33
C VAL A 381 -7.34 -6.01 39.16
N ALA A 382 -8.31 -6.23 40.04
CA ALA A 382 -9.34 -5.25 40.38
C ALA A 382 -10.08 -5.78 41.60
N ARG A 383 -10.17 -4.94 42.64
CA ARG A 383 -10.92 -5.13 43.90
C ARG A 383 -10.16 -5.83 45.03
N ARG A 384 -9.26 -5.08 45.67
CA ARG A 384 -9.12 -5.08 47.13
C ARG A 384 -8.92 -3.64 47.61
N ALA A 385 -10.00 -2.98 48.02
CA ALA A 385 -9.97 -1.95 49.05
C ALA A 385 -11.39 -1.71 49.60
N TRP A 386 -11.45 -1.72 50.93
CA TRP A 386 -12.52 -1.46 51.91
C TRP A 386 -13.55 -2.56 52.30
N PRO A 387 -13.73 -2.80 53.63
CA PRO A 387 -14.55 -3.85 54.21
C PRO A 387 -15.98 -3.36 54.51
N ARG A 388 -16.82 -4.33 54.86
CA ARG A 388 -18.24 -4.17 55.17
C ARG A 388 -18.52 -3.35 56.43
N SER A 389 -19.60 -2.61 56.32
CA SER A 389 -20.33 -1.78 57.28
C SER A 389 -20.80 -2.50 58.56
N SER A 390 -20.80 -1.76 59.67
CA SER A 390 -21.77 -1.91 60.76
C SER A 390 -22.50 -0.56 60.99
N ASP A 391 -23.78 -0.57 60.65
CA ASP A 391 -24.92 -0.06 61.40
C ASP A 391 -24.83 1.29 62.17
N ARG A 392 -25.62 2.29 61.73
CA ARG A 392 -26.51 3.13 62.57
C ARG A 392 -27.25 4.22 61.78
N ARG A 393 -28.58 4.09 61.77
CA ARG A 393 -29.65 5.12 61.95
C ARG A 393 -29.37 6.59 61.58
N GLY A 394 -30.24 7.16 60.73
CA GLY A 394 -30.50 8.62 60.66
C GLY A 394 -31.27 9.06 59.42
N ALA A 395 -32.41 9.73 59.59
CA ALA A 395 -33.40 10.17 58.58
C ALA A 395 -32.90 11.29 57.62
N PRO A 396 -33.63 11.60 56.51
CA PRO A 396 -33.16 12.50 55.45
C PRO A 396 -33.66 13.96 55.60
N PRO A 397 -32.97 14.94 55.00
CA PRO A 397 -33.64 16.13 54.46
C PRO A 397 -33.20 16.41 53.01
N ARG A 398 -34.15 16.45 52.06
CA ARG A 398 -34.86 17.63 51.52
C ARG A 398 -34.00 18.63 50.72
N TYR A 399 -34.29 18.61 49.41
CA TYR A 399 -34.13 19.64 48.39
C TYR A 399 -34.37 21.09 48.88
N LYS A 400 -33.53 22.04 48.45
CA LYS A 400 -33.90 23.44 48.17
C LYS A 400 -32.99 24.05 47.10
N ARG A 401 -33.60 24.54 46.01
CA ARG A 401 -33.09 25.66 45.19
C ARG A 401 -33.25 26.98 45.97
N PRO A 402 -32.46 28.01 45.63
CA PRO A 402 -33.02 29.21 44.99
C PRO A 402 -32.10 29.72 43.85
N GLY A 403 -32.52 30.47 42.82
CA GLY A 403 -33.70 31.32 42.68
C GLY A 403 -33.27 32.79 42.54
N SER A 404 -33.05 33.23 41.30
CA SER A 404 -33.36 34.54 40.68
C SER A 404 -33.05 35.87 41.40
N LEU A 405 -32.49 36.81 40.64
CA LEU A 405 -33.00 38.16 40.31
C LEU A 405 -31.89 38.89 39.54
N SER A 406 -32.08 39.85 38.63
CA SER A 406 -33.11 40.16 37.63
C SER A 406 -32.63 41.42 36.91
N ARG A 407 -33.00 41.58 35.61
CA ARG A 407 -33.33 42.87 34.94
C ARG A 407 -32.16 43.86 34.77
N ARG A 408 -31.97 44.62 33.69
CA ARG A 408 -32.74 45.28 32.61
C ARG A 408 -31.62 45.80 31.65
N THR A 409 -31.74 46.17 30.37
CA THR A 409 -32.82 46.50 29.43
C THR A 409 -32.15 46.81 28.08
N GLN A 410 -32.85 46.46 26.98
CA GLN A 410 -33.06 47.26 25.74
C GLN A 410 -31.84 47.75 24.92
N ALA A 411 -31.90 47.92 23.61
CA ALA A 411 -32.82 47.54 22.52
C ALA A 411 -32.20 48.16 21.25
N ASP A 412 -32.57 47.60 20.09
CA ASP A 412 -32.57 48.19 18.75
C ASP A 412 -31.22 48.64 18.15
N GLY A 413 -30.92 48.46 16.87
CA GLY A 413 -31.74 48.11 15.72
C GLY A 413 -31.18 48.82 14.49
N SER A 414 -31.48 48.29 13.30
CA SER A 414 -31.39 48.91 11.96
C SER A 414 -30.06 48.88 11.17
N GLN A 415 -30.09 48.01 10.15
CA GLN A 415 -29.76 48.20 8.73
C GLN A 415 -29.24 49.57 8.27
N ALA A 416 -28.22 49.56 7.39
CA ALA A 416 -28.31 50.05 6.00
C ALA A 416 -26.93 49.92 5.30
N GLY A 417 -26.93 49.44 4.06
CA GLY A 417 -25.74 49.39 3.21
C GLY A 417 -25.45 50.70 2.48
N ARG A 418 -24.27 50.79 1.86
CA ARG A 418 -24.05 51.34 0.50
C ARG A 418 -22.57 51.30 0.08
N LEU A 419 -22.42 51.16 -1.23
CA LEU A 419 -21.22 51.26 -2.06
C LEU A 419 -20.37 52.53 -1.86
N GLY A 420 -19.08 52.44 -2.19
CA GLY A 420 -18.24 53.61 -2.45
C GLY A 420 -16.78 53.31 -2.79
N CYS A 421 -16.47 53.22 -4.09
CA CYS A 421 -15.11 53.32 -4.64
C CYS A 421 -14.64 54.79 -4.75
N ARG A 422 -13.29 54.95 -4.78
CA ARG A 422 -12.43 56.07 -5.31
C ARG A 422 -11.77 56.97 -4.24
N VAL A 423 -10.43 56.93 -4.08
CA VAL A 423 -9.28 57.50 -4.86
C VAL A 423 -8.82 58.87 -4.33
N PHE A 424 -7.54 58.93 -3.92
CA PHE A 424 -6.54 60.01 -4.08
C PHE A 424 -5.16 59.32 -3.83
N GLY A 425 -4.06 59.46 -4.56
CA GLY A 425 -3.69 60.32 -5.68
C GLY A 425 -2.34 61.03 -5.42
N GLY A 426 -1.23 60.50 -5.98
CA GLY A 426 0.00 61.25 -6.32
C GLY A 426 1.18 61.23 -5.31
N GLY A 427 2.45 61.07 -5.68
CA GLY A 427 3.03 60.95 -7.03
C GLY A 427 4.57 60.82 -7.08
N ARG A 428 4.99 60.37 -8.28
CA ARG A 428 6.21 60.59 -9.09
C ARG A 428 7.59 60.02 -8.73
N CYS A 429 8.00 59.17 -9.68
CA CYS A 429 9.31 58.66 -10.09
C CYS A 429 10.43 59.69 -10.33
N ARG A 430 11.70 59.23 -10.24
CA ARG A 430 12.73 59.40 -11.27
C ARG A 430 13.80 58.27 -11.28
N ARG A 431 13.82 57.54 -12.40
CA ARG A 431 14.95 57.12 -13.27
C ARG A 431 16.14 56.30 -12.72
N GLY A 432 16.32 55.11 -13.29
CA GLY A 432 17.61 54.42 -13.46
C GLY A 432 17.41 53.00 -14.01
N ARG A 433 17.88 52.73 -15.24
CA ARG A 433 17.61 51.52 -16.06
C ARG A 433 18.37 50.24 -15.59
N PRO A 434 17.97 49.05 -16.10
CA PRO A 434 18.45 47.74 -15.67
C PRO A 434 19.70 47.28 -16.44
N HIS A 435 20.54 46.46 -15.80
CA HIS A 435 21.61 45.71 -16.47
C HIS A 435 21.19 44.26 -16.74
N ARG A 436 21.15 43.88 -18.03
CA ARG A 436 21.55 42.58 -18.57
C ARG A 436 22.72 42.82 -19.56
N PRO A 437 23.20 41.81 -20.28
CA PRO A 437 24.30 40.89 -19.98
C PRO A 437 25.58 41.28 -20.75
N ALA A 438 26.72 40.65 -20.47
CA ALA A 438 27.90 40.76 -21.34
C ALA A 438 28.60 39.41 -21.49
N ALA A 439 28.73 38.99 -22.76
CA ALA A 439 29.64 37.98 -23.24
C ALA A 439 30.76 38.69 -24.04
N CYS A 440 32.01 38.25 -23.86
CA CYS A 440 33.17 38.37 -24.77
C CYS A 440 34.11 37.22 -24.38
N LEU A 441 34.29 36.16 -25.19
CA LEU A 441 35.22 36.01 -26.32
C LEU A 441 36.67 36.43 -25.99
N ASP A 442 37.60 35.48 -25.83
CA ASP A 442 38.51 35.08 -26.91
C ASP A 442 39.36 33.79 -26.64
N ARG A 443 39.56 33.04 -27.74
CA ARG A 443 40.55 32.01 -28.18
C ARG A 443 41.63 31.49 -27.18
N ALA A 444 42.00 30.20 -27.13
CA ALA A 444 42.56 29.40 -28.23
C ALA A 444 42.77 27.88 -27.92
N ARG A 445 42.56 27.05 -28.96
CA ARG A 445 43.20 25.76 -29.37
C ARG A 445 42.85 24.40 -28.69
N CYS A 446 42.16 23.55 -29.47
CA CYS A 446 42.33 22.08 -29.54
C CYS A 446 43.68 21.69 -30.21
N PRO A 447 44.13 20.42 -30.09
CA PRO A 447 43.68 19.31 -30.96
C PRO A 447 43.29 18.06 -30.14
N GLY A 448 42.46 17.10 -30.55
CA GLY A 448 42.22 16.54 -31.88
C GLY A 448 42.82 15.12 -31.97
N ILE A 449 42.13 14.22 -32.67
CA ILE A 449 42.41 12.78 -32.96
C ILE A 449 41.64 11.83 -32.01
N GLY A 450 40.80 10.90 -32.46
CA GLY A 450 40.47 10.46 -33.80
C GLY A 450 39.88 9.05 -33.73
N SER A 451 38.69 8.89 -34.30
CA SER A 451 38.03 7.61 -34.55
C SER A 451 38.87 6.67 -35.42
N ARG A 452 38.84 5.36 -35.15
CA ARG A 452 38.90 4.32 -36.20
C ARG A 452 38.36 2.97 -35.71
N SER A 453 37.46 2.44 -36.54
CA SER A 453 36.93 1.08 -36.60
C SER A 453 38.01 0.04 -36.94
N ALA A 454 37.91 -1.18 -36.39
CA ALA A 454 37.80 -2.43 -37.17
C ALA A 454 38.01 -3.69 -36.30
N ALA A 455 36.99 -4.56 -36.33
CA ALA A 455 37.01 -6.00 -36.58
C ALA A 455 37.90 -6.99 -35.78
N ASN A 456 37.24 -8.12 -35.49
CA ASN A 456 37.71 -9.51 -35.39
C ASN A 456 38.37 -10.01 -34.09
N GLY A 457 37.83 -11.13 -33.60
CA GLY A 457 38.62 -12.14 -32.89
C GLY A 457 37.90 -12.92 -31.80
N ARG A 458 37.45 -14.13 -32.14
CA ARG A 458 36.92 -15.18 -31.26
C ARG A 458 37.89 -15.58 -30.12
N VAL A 459 37.34 -15.84 -28.90
CA VAL A 459 37.36 -17.09 -28.05
C VAL A 459 38.73 -17.82 -27.82
N PRO A 460 39.03 -18.58 -26.71
CA PRO A 460 38.26 -19.00 -25.51
C PRO A 460 38.96 -18.89 -24.12
N ARG A 461 38.12 -19.13 -23.09
CA ARG A 461 38.30 -19.93 -21.85
C ARG A 461 39.68 -20.01 -21.17
N ARG A 462 39.69 -19.67 -19.87
CA ARG A 462 39.91 -20.64 -18.79
C ARG A 462 38.93 -20.40 -17.66
#